data_AF-A0A534V7Q0-F1
#
_entry.id   AF-A0A534V7Q0-F1
#
_cell.length_a   1.000
_cell.length_b   1.000
_cell.length_c   1.000
_cell.angle_alpha   90.00
_cell.angle_beta   90.00
_cell.angle_gamma   90.00
#
_symmetry.space_group_name_H-M   'P 1'
#
loop_
_entity.id
_entity.type
_entity.pdbx_description
1 polymer ?
#
loop_
_entity_poly.entity_id
_entity_poly.type
_entity_poly.pdbx_seq_one_letter_code
_entity_poly.pdbx_strand_id
1 'polypeptide(L)'
;MFVAVEVGLFERLGGGSATLDELAQRTEIPRRTLRIITDAMVALGLLERSGDRYQNGAAAAAFLSGNGGPDLRAFLRLLNGLSYPRWGRLEEAVRTDRIIYSVDEAQQWLHDTGWKASSA
;
A
#
# COMPACT_ATOMS: atom_id res chain seq x y z
N MET A 1 -4.05 1.74 4.60
CA MET A 1 -3.92 1.38 3.18
C MET A 1 -2.46 1.22 2.79
N PHE A 2 -1.64 2.27 2.85
CA PHE A 2 -0.21 2.19 2.45
C PHE A 2 0.55 1.05 3.12
N VAL A 3 0.49 0.93 4.46
CA VAL A 3 1.13 -0.19 5.17
C VAL A 3 0.66 -1.56 4.66
N ALA A 4 -0.63 -1.73 4.31
CA ALA A 4 -1.13 -3.00 3.78
C ALA A 4 -0.53 -3.36 2.41
N VAL A 5 -0.22 -2.35 1.58
CA VAL A 5 0.49 -2.52 0.30
C VAL A 5 1.97 -2.83 0.53
N GLU A 6 2.63 -2.16 1.47
CA GLU A 6 4.05 -2.38 1.77
C GLU A 6 4.31 -3.79 2.28
N VAL A 7 3.41 -4.31 3.12
CA VAL A 7 3.55 -5.65 3.71
C VAL A 7 3.00 -6.77 2.83
N GLY A 8 2.55 -6.44 1.61
CA GLY A 8 2.07 -7.39 0.63
C GLY A 8 0.76 -8.10 0.98
N LEU A 9 -0.10 -7.48 1.79
CA LEU A 9 -1.30 -8.12 2.33
C LEU A 9 -2.26 -8.60 1.23
N PHE A 10 -2.48 -7.77 0.20
CA PHE A 10 -3.45 -8.03 -0.85
C PHE A 10 -2.99 -9.15 -1.79
N GLU A 11 -1.69 -9.24 -2.02
CA GLU A 11 -1.02 -10.31 -2.77
C GLU A 11 -1.17 -11.66 -2.07
N ARG A 12 -0.99 -11.69 -0.74
CA ARG A 12 -1.14 -12.92 0.06
C ARG A 12 -2.58 -13.43 0.11
N LEU A 13 -3.54 -12.57 -0.25
CA LEU A 13 -4.96 -12.89 -0.44
C LEU A 13 -5.35 -13.09 -1.91
N GLY A 14 -4.43 -12.90 -2.87
CA GLY A 14 -4.68 -13.10 -4.30
C GLY A 14 -5.04 -14.54 -4.66
N GLY A 15 -4.61 -15.52 -3.86
CA GLY A 15 -4.93 -16.94 -4.01
C GLY A 15 -6.21 -17.39 -3.28
N GLY A 16 -6.95 -16.48 -2.64
CA GLY A 16 -8.20 -16.76 -1.93
C GLY A 16 -8.20 -16.37 -0.45
N SER A 17 -9.33 -16.62 0.21
CA SER A 17 -9.56 -16.20 1.59
C SER A 17 -8.61 -16.88 2.59
N ALA A 18 -8.21 -16.17 3.64
CA ALA A 18 -7.31 -16.67 4.67
C ALA A 18 -7.72 -16.23 6.07
N THR A 19 -7.42 -17.04 7.09
CA THR A 19 -7.58 -16.64 8.50
C THR A 19 -6.49 -15.64 8.90
N LEU A 20 -6.68 -14.97 10.04
CA LEU A 20 -5.64 -14.06 10.55
C LEU A 20 -4.32 -14.79 10.86
N ASP A 21 -4.35 -16.05 11.32
CA ASP A 21 -3.13 -16.81 11.60
C ASP A 21 -2.38 -17.19 10.33
N GLU A 22 -3.12 -17.62 9.30
CA GLU A 22 -2.55 -17.88 7.97
C GLU A 22 -1.92 -16.60 7.40
N LEU A 23 -2.57 -15.45 7.53
CA LEU A 23 -2.02 -14.17 7.07
C LEU A 23 -0.81 -13.74 7.88
N ALA A 24 -0.81 -13.94 9.20
CA ALA A 24 0.34 -13.64 10.05
C ALA A 24 1.57 -14.44 9.64
N GLN A 25 1.39 -15.72 9.30
CA GLN A 25 2.47 -16.56 8.77
C GLN A 25 2.94 -16.10 7.38
N ARG A 26 2.01 -15.80 6.47
CA ARG A 26 2.33 -15.40 5.08
C ARG A 26 2.98 -14.01 4.96
N THR A 27 2.70 -13.12 5.90
CA THR A 27 3.20 -11.74 5.93
C THR A 27 4.33 -11.53 6.92
N GLU A 28 4.59 -12.52 7.79
CA GLU A 28 5.56 -12.43 8.90
C GLU A 28 5.26 -11.27 9.89
N ILE A 29 4.00 -10.82 9.95
CA ILE A 29 3.55 -9.77 10.86
C ILE A 29 2.95 -10.39 12.13
N PRO A 30 3.30 -9.88 13.32
CA PRO A 30 2.64 -10.28 14.55
C PRO A 30 1.12 -10.17 14.47
N ARG A 31 0.41 -11.24 14.84
CA ARG A 31 -1.06 -11.34 14.78
C ARG A 31 -1.78 -10.10 15.32
N ARG A 32 -1.31 -9.53 16.44
CA ARG A 32 -1.91 -8.34 17.07
C ARG A 32 -1.94 -7.13 16.14
N THR A 33 -0.81 -6.78 15.52
CA THR A 33 -0.72 -5.62 14.64
C THR A 33 -1.38 -5.90 13.29
N LEU A 34 -1.31 -7.14 12.81
CA LEU A 34 -2.01 -7.55 11.60
C LEU A 34 -3.54 -7.47 11.75
N ARG A 35 -4.10 -7.77 12.93
CA ARG A 35 -5.53 -7.56 13.22
C ARG A 35 -5.94 -6.11 12.99
N ILE A 36 -5.15 -5.15 13.50
CA ILE A 36 -5.44 -3.71 13.33
C ILE A 36 -5.46 -3.34 11.85
N ILE A 37 -4.47 -3.81 11.08
CA ILE A 37 -4.37 -3.52 9.65
C ILE A 37 -5.55 -4.13 8.88
N THR A 38 -5.83 -5.42 9.11
CA THR A 38 -6.91 -6.14 8.43
C THR A 38 -8.29 -5.57 8.75
N ASP A 39 -8.57 -5.26 10.03
CA ASP A 39 -9.83 -4.66 10.43
C ASP A 39 -10.02 -3.25 9.83
N ALA A 40 -8.95 -2.45 9.77
CA ALA A 40 -8.99 -1.17 9.08
C ALA A 40 -9.26 -1.33 7.57
N MET A 41 -8.69 -2.36 6.91
CA MET A 41 -8.94 -2.58 5.49
C MET A 41 -10.36 -3.10 5.22
N VAL A 42 -10.95 -3.84 6.18
CA VAL A 42 -12.37 -4.20 6.14
C VAL A 42 -13.24 -2.95 6.26
N ALA A 43 -12.94 -2.06 7.20
CA ALA A 43 -13.69 -0.80 7.37
C ALA A 43 -13.63 0.10 6.12
N LEU A 44 -12.54 0.05 5.37
CA LEU A 44 -12.37 0.77 4.10
C LEU A 44 -12.97 0.04 2.88
N GLY A 45 -13.52 -1.17 3.04
CA GLY A 45 -14.04 -1.99 1.95
C GLY A 45 -12.96 -2.57 1.03
N LEU A 46 -11.69 -2.51 1.42
CA LEU A 46 -10.57 -3.10 0.67
C LEU A 46 -10.43 -4.59 0.96
N LEU A 47 -10.85 -5.03 2.14
CA LEU A 47 -11.03 -6.44 2.46
C LEU A 47 -12.50 -6.71 2.79
N GLU A 48 -12.91 -7.95 2.60
CA GLU A 48 -14.15 -8.49 3.13
C GLU A 48 -13.82 -9.54 4.19
N ARG A 49 -14.68 -9.66 5.20
CA ARG A 49 -14.53 -10.64 6.28
C ARG A 49 -15.78 -11.49 6.39
N SER A 50 -15.60 -12.81 6.35
CA SER A 50 -16.65 -13.80 6.59
C SER A 50 -16.22 -14.70 7.74
N GLY A 51 -16.84 -14.51 8.91
CA GLY A 51 -16.43 -15.18 10.14
C GLY A 51 -15.00 -14.82 10.57
N ASP A 52 -14.10 -15.78 10.50
CA ASP A 52 -12.68 -15.66 10.84
C ASP A 52 -11.76 -15.49 9.62
N ARG A 53 -12.32 -15.53 8.40
CA ARG A 53 -11.59 -15.41 7.14
C ARG A 53 -11.70 -14.04 6.51
N TYR A 54 -10.60 -13.61 5.91
CA TYR A 54 -10.44 -12.37 5.16
C TYR A 54 -10.22 -12.67 3.68
N GLN A 55 -10.75 -11.84 2.79
CA GLN A 55 -10.50 -11.89 1.35
C GLN A 55 -10.38 -10.48 0.78
N ASN A 56 -9.76 -10.34 -0.40
CA ASN A 56 -9.75 -9.06 -1.11
C ASN A 56 -11.18 -8.66 -1.47
N GLY A 57 -11.57 -7.42 -1.12
CA GLY A 57 -12.77 -6.81 -1.69
C GLY A 57 -12.55 -6.47 -3.17
N ALA A 58 -13.61 -6.16 -3.90
CA ALA A 58 -13.58 -5.98 -5.35
C ALA A 58 -12.46 -5.03 -5.84
N ALA A 59 -12.30 -3.87 -5.19
CA ALA A 59 -11.26 -2.90 -5.55
C ALA A 59 -9.83 -3.44 -5.33
N ALA A 60 -9.58 -4.09 -4.19
CA ALA A 60 -8.26 -4.67 -3.91
C ALA A 60 -7.98 -5.87 -4.82
N ALA A 61 -8.98 -6.69 -5.12
CA ALA A 61 -8.85 -7.79 -6.06
C ALA A 61 -8.47 -7.29 -7.46
N ALA A 62 -9.12 -6.23 -7.94
CA ALA A 62 -8.87 -5.67 -9.26
C ALA A 62 -7.52 -4.96 -9.37
N PHE A 63 -7.10 -4.21 -8.35
CA PHE A 63 -5.99 -3.26 -8.48
C PHE A 63 -4.77 -3.52 -7.59
N LEU A 64 -4.90 -4.36 -6.57
CA LEU A 64 -3.88 -4.55 -5.53
C LEU A 64 -3.44 -6.00 -5.35
N SER A 65 -4.08 -6.96 -6.03
CA SER A 65 -3.78 -8.39 -5.88
C SER A 65 -2.58 -8.87 -6.71
N GLY A 66 -2.22 -8.15 -7.78
CA GLY A 66 -1.18 -8.55 -8.72
C GLY A 66 -1.61 -9.67 -9.70
N ASN A 67 -2.91 -9.95 -9.82
CA ASN A 67 -3.45 -11.04 -10.64
C ASN A 67 -3.57 -10.70 -12.16
N GLY A 68 -2.60 -9.98 -12.73
CA GLY A 68 -2.52 -9.73 -14.18
C GLY A 68 -3.47 -8.64 -14.73
N GLY A 69 -4.08 -7.84 -13.85
CA GLY A 69 -4.81 -6.61 -14.20
C GLY A 69 -3.99 -5.35 -13.88
N PRO A 70 -4.58 -4.15 -14.05
CA PRO A 70 -3.92 -2.90 -13.69
C PRO A 70 -3.46 -2.92 -12.22
N ASP A 71 -2.19 -2.60 -11.98
CA ASP A 71 -1.60 -2.69 -10.64
C ASP A 71 -1.28 -1.31 -10.08
N LEU A 72 -2.02 -0.91 -9.06
CA LEU A 72 -1.83 0.38 -8.39
C LEU A 72 -0.83 0.30 -7.24
N ARG A 73 -0.32 -0.88 -6.88
CA ARG A 73 0.61 -1.02 -5.74
C ARG A 73 1.86 -0.20 -5.92
N ALA A 74 2.44 -0.21 -7.13
CA ALA A 74 3.58 0.63 -7.45
C ALA A 74 3.22 2.09 -7.16
N PHE A 75 2.21 2.64 -7.84
CA PHE A 75 1.77 4.03 -7.64
C PHE A 75 1.52 4.40 -6.17
N LEU A 76 0.91 3.50 -5.38
CA LEU A 76 0.72 3.72 -3.94
C LEU A 76 2.03 3.79 -3.15
N ARG A 77 3.06 3.02 -3.52
CA ARG A 77 4.41 3.13 -2.93
C ARG A 77 5.07 4.48 -3.27
N LEU A 78 4.87 5.01 -4.48
CA LEU A 78 5.35 6.36 -4.84
C LEU A 78 4.61 7.44 -4.04
N LEU A 79 3.28 7.31 -3.93
CA LEU A 79 2.51 8.23 -3.11
C LEU A 79 3.00 8.22 -1.65
N ASN A 80 3.23 7.04 -1.08
CA ASN A 80 3.70 6.87 0.29
C ASN A 80 5.13 7.41 0.49
N GLY A 81 6.07 7.02 -0.37
CA GLY A 81 7.49 7.33 -0.22
C GLY A 81 7.87 8.74 -0.66
N LEU A 82 7.18 9.30 -1.66
CA LEU A 82 7.55 10.58 -2.25
C LEU A 82 6.49 11.67 -1.99
N SER A 83 5.21 11.40 -2.26
CA SER A 83 4.19 12.47 -2.23
C SER A 83 3.71 12.82 -0.82
N TYR A 84 3.53 11.82 0.04
CA TYR A 84 3.00 12.03 1.38
C TYR A 84 3.94 12.86 2.28
N PRO A 85 5.27 12.62 2.31
CA PRO A 85 6.20 13.49 3.05
C PRO A 85 6.17 14.93 2.54
N ARG A 86 5.98 15.10 1.23
CA ARG A 86 5.92 16.42 0.59
C ARG A 86 4.71 17.22 1.06
N TRP A 87 3.53 16.60 1.10
CA TRP A 87 2.32 17.25 1.60
C TRP A 87 2.47 17.80 3.03
N GLY A 88 3.31 17.18 3.86
CA GLY A 88 3.64 17.68 5.20
C GLY A 88 4.31 19.06 5.21
N ARG A 89 4.90 19.50 4.09
CA ARG A 89 5.52 20.82 3.94
C ARG A 89 4.70 21.81 3.12
N LEU A 90 3.47 21.46 2.72
CA LEU A 90 2.70 22.26 1.76
C LEU A 90 2.46 23.70 2.23
N GLU A 91 2.32 23.94 3.53
CA GLU A 91 2.21 25.29 4.08
C GLU A 91 3.43 26.16 3.76
N GLU A 92 4.64 25.61 3.85
CA GLU A 92 5.87 26.35 3.55
C GLU A 92 5.91 26.75 2.07
N ALA A 93 5.54 25.86 1.15
CA ALA A 93 5.43 26.18 -0.29
C ALA A 93 4.53 27.39 -0.50
N VAL A 94 3.34 27.34 0.09
CA VAL A 94 2.31 28.37 -0.10
C VAL A 94 2.74 29.71 0.48
N ARG A 95 3.35 29.72 1.67
CA ARG A 95 3.78 30.96 2.33
C ARG A 95 5.00 31.59 1.69
N THR A 96 5.90 30.79 1.13
CA THR A 96 7.20 31.26 0.66
C THR A 96 7.30 31.40 -0.85
N ASP A 97 6.30 30.90 -1.59
CA ASP A 97 6.32 30.77 -3.05
C ASP A 97 7.55 30.03 -3.57
N ARG A 98 8.05 29.06 -2.78
CA ARG A 98 9.22 28.24 -3.13
C ARG A 98 8.81 26.84 -3.52
N ILE A 99 9.52 26.32 -4.52
CA ILE A 99 9.54 24.89 -4.78
C ILE A 99 10.33 24.22 -3.65
N ILE A 100 9.60 23.69 -2.69
CA ILE A 100 10.14 22.89 -1.57
C ILE A 100 10.38 21.43 -1.97
N TYR A 101 10.43 21.10 -3.25
CA TYR A 101 10.65 19.73 -3.71
C TYR A 101 11.68 19.77 -4.84
N SER A 102 12.86 19.18 -4.66
CA SER A 102 13.82 19.12 -5.77
C SER A 102 13.54 17.92 -6.68
N VAL A 103 13.85 18.09 -7.97
CA VAL A 103 13.88 16.98 -8.93
C VAL A 103 14.94 15.96 -8.51
N ASP A 104 16.04 16.45 -7.93
CA ASP A 104 17.15 15.63 -7.42
C ASP A 104 16.72 14.68 -6.29
N GLU A 105 15.91 15.15 -5.33
CA GLU A 105 15.34 14.30 -4.26
C GLU A 105 14.43 13.20 -4.81
N ALA A 106 13.64 13.51 -5.85
CA ALA A 106 12.82 12.50 -6.52
C ALA A 106 13.70 11.47 -7.25
N GLN A 107 14.73 11.92 -7.97
CA GLN A 107 15.67 11.05 -8.68
C GLN A 107 16.46 10.17 -7.72
N GLN A 108 16.90 10.72 -6.58
CA GLN A 108 17.61 9.97 -5.54
C GLN A 108 16.71 8.88 -4.95
N TRP A 109 15.46 9.20 -4.61
CA TRP A 109 14.51 8.21 -4.09
C TRP A 109 14.22 7.10 -5.11
N LEU A 110 14.03 7.45 -6.39
CA LEU A 110 13.82 6.47 -7.46
C LEU A 110 15.02 5.54 -7.62
N HIS A 111 16.24 6.08 -7.50
CA HIS A 111 17.47 5.31 -7.53
C HIS A 111 17.57 4.36 -6.32
N ASP A 112 17.38 4.87 -5.10
CA ASP A 112 17.55 4.12 -3.85
C ASP A 112 16.52 2.99 -3.70
N THR A 113 15.30 3.21 -4.19
CA THR A 113 14.23 2.22 -4.15
C THR A 113 14.26 1.24 -5.31
N GLY A 114 15.16 1.44 -6.28
CA GLY A 114 15.22 0.64 -7.51
C GLY A 114 13.90 0.66 -8.27
N TRP A 115 13.15 1.76 -8.18
CA TRP A 115 11.79 1.86 -8.70
C TRP A 115 11.77 1.55 -10.20
N LYS A 116 11.04 0.51 -10.57
CA LYS A 116 10.62 0.26 -11.94
C LYS A 116 9.11 0.43 -11.96
N ALA A 117 8.60 1.37 -12.75
CA ALA A 117 7.19 1.35 -13.11
C ALA A 117 7.00 0.05 -13.89
N SER A 118 6.58 -1.01 -13.20
CA SER A 118 6.25 -2.27 -13.86
C SER A 118 5.15 -1.94 -14.86
N SER A 119 5.52 -1.99 -16.14
CA SER A 119 4.65 -1.77 -17.27
C SER A 119 3.44 -2.68 -17.18
N ALA A 120 2.30 -2.09 -17.56
CA ALA A 120 0.99 -2.67 -17.79
C ALA A 120 0.97 -4.14 -18.24
#